data_AF-E1ZGK0-F1
#
_entry.id   AF-E1ZGK0-F1
#
_cell.length_a   1.000
_cell.length_b   1.000
_cell.length_c   1.000
_cell.angle_alpha   90.00
_cell.angle_beta   90.00
_cell.angle_gamma   90.00
#
_symmetry.space_group_name_H-M   'P 1'
#
loop_
_entity.id
_entity.type
_entity.pdbx_description
1 polymer ?
#
loop_
_entity_poly.entity_id
_entity_poly.type
_entity_poly.pdbx_seq_one_letter_code
_entity_poly.pdbx_strand_id
1 'polypeptide(L)'
;MSREERSWPTPGITIVGNVTVDVVDGKKALGGASSYAAAVAKAWGVRACIVTAHGQDADLGSVFDGHDLVVVPAGHTLVFEHTYTFWGNHRKLRVTAQPNVTLTMRHLPARCRRARTLLLGPLMPQDMDPASFVAAPPWWHRLLGLRRRQVGLMAQGLQRELDASGRVRALQEASLQLRQALGPATSVFLSDVETEVWANGTVAALAARTRRFLVTRGKEGADEHLGRSQAVRHPVAEVDAVLDTNGAGDTFATAYMLAAAAGHASPISVAHWAGGVAVSQPQACKPACVTEALRADWRNMPASRGRGWLALPSPLRHLAQLLGLVAPRNKMIAS
;
A
#
# COMPACT_ATOMS: atom_id res chain seq x y z
N MET A 1 22.90 -9.14 28.03
CA MET A 1 22.14 -10.38 27.69
C MET A 1 20.69 -10.10 28.07
N SER A 2 19.89 -9.58 27.14
CA SER A 2 19.10 -10.27 26.10
C SER A 2 17.62 -10.09 26.46
N ARG A 3 17.07 -8.91 26.10
CA ARG A 3 15.62 -8.80 25.89
C ARG A 3 15.35 -9.64 24.65
N GLU A 4 14.92 -10.87 24.89
CA GLU A 4 14.32 -11.71 23.86
C GLU A 4 13.33 -10.85 23.08
N GLU A 5 13.70 -10.57 21.83
CA GLU A 5 12.76 -10.20 20.78
C GLU A 5 11.64 -11.22 20.87
N ARG A 6 10.46 -10.80 21.33
CA ARG A 6 9.25 -11.62 21.17
C ARG A 6 9.12 -11.87 19.68
N SER A 7 9.54 -13.06 19.26
CA SER A 7 9.45 -13.51 17.89
C SER A 7 7.96 -13.75 17.62
N TRP A 8 7.33 -12.79 16.96
CA TRP A 8 6.03 -13.04 16.39
C TRP A 8 6.25 -13.99 15.21
N PRO A 9 5.51 -15.12 15.11
CA PRO A 9 5.90 -16.21 14.23
C PRO A 9 5.99 -15.79 12.74
N THR A 10 5.20 -14.80 12.30
CA THR A 10 5.29 -14.17 10.96
C THR A 10 4.55 -12.83 10.94
N PRO A 11 5.12 -11.74 10.36
CA PRO A 11 4.40 -10.47 10.15
C PRO A 11 3.26 -10.63 9.12
N GLY A 12 2.15 -9.89 9.32
CA GLY A 12 0.98 -9.98 8.45
C GLY A 12 1.18 -9.32 7.07
N ILE A 13 2.04 -8.31 7.01
CA ILE A 13 2.45 -7.61 5.79
C ILE A 13 3.94 -7.25 5.88
N THR A 14 4.61 -7.23 4.73
CA THR A 14 5.93 -6.62 4.58
C THR A 14 5.78 -5.35 3.77
N ILE A 15 6.28 -4.24 4.30
CA ILE A 15 6.26 -2.91 3.70
C ILE A 15 7.70 -2.56 3.33
N VAL A 16 7.94 -2.18 2.09
CA VAL A 16 9.27 -1.80 1.59
C VAL A 16 9.15 -0.45 0.92
N GLY A 17 10.01 0.48 1.29
CA GLY A 17 9.99 1.83 0.74
C GLY A 17 10.71 2.78 1.68
N ASN A 18 11.14 3.92 1.16
CA ASN A 18 11.86 4.91 1.95
C ASN A 18 10.89 5.75 2.78
N VAL A 19 11.32 6.12 3.99
CA VAL A 19 10.74 7.23 4.73
C VAL A 19 11.22 8.54 4.12
N THR A 20 10.46 9.61 4.32
CA THR A 20 10.86 10.96 3.90
C THR A 20 10.87 11.93 5.05
N VAL A 21 11.65 12.99 4.89
CA VAL A 21 11.47 14.23 5.63
C VAL A 21 10.78 15.21 4.69
N ASP A 22 9.51 15.49 4.96
CA ASP A 22 8.73 16.46 4.21
C ASP A 22 8.96 17.84 4.85
N VAL A 23 9.42 18.81 4.06
CA VAL A 23 9.65 20.20 4.48
C VAL A 23 8.54 21.07 3.93
N VAL A 24 7.76 21.67 4.82
CA VAL A 24 6.66 22.59 4.49
C VAL A 24 6.85 23.85 5.31
N ASP A 25 7.03 25.00 4.65
CA ASP A 25 7.28 26.30 5.29
C ASP A 25 8.41 26.24 6.36
N GLY A 26 9.47 25.49 6.06
CA GLY A 26 10.61 25.27 6.95
C GLY A 26 10.39 24.25 8.07
N LYS A 27 9.17 23.76 8.28
CA LYS A 27 8.87 22.71 9.26
C LYS A 27 9.09 21.33 8.65
N LYS A 28 9.79 20.47 9.39
CA LYS A 28 10.06 19.08 9.02
C LYS A 28 9.00 18.16 9.60
N ALA A 29 8.50 17.24 8.79
CA ALA A 29 7.61 16.17 9.22
C ALA A 29 8.07 14.82 8.62
N LEU A 30 7.83 13.73 9.35
CA LEU A 30 8.02 12.39 8.81
C LEU A 30 6.95 12.12 7.75
N GLY A 31 7.38 11.70 6.57
CA GLY A 31 6.50 11.31 5.49
C GLY A 31 6.91 9.96 4.88
N GLY A 32 6.52 9.79 3.63
CA GLY A 32 6.86 8.63 2.82
C GLY A 32 5.86 7.49 2.95
N ALA A 33 5.73 6.73 1.88
CA ALA A 33 4.70 5.70 1.74
C ALA A 33 4.80 4.62 2.83
N SER A 34 6.02 4.28 3.27
CA SER A 34 6.25 3.34 4.37
C SER A 34 5.65 3.81 5.70
N SER A 35 5.69 5.10 5.99
CA SER A 35 5.20 5.68 7.25
C SER A 35 3.66 5.69 7.29
N TYR A 36 3.01 6.05 6.17
CA TYR A 36 1.55 5.93 6.04
C TYR A 36 1.08 4.47 6.09
N ALA A 37 1.77 3.58 5.38
CA ALA A 37 1.44 2.16 5.40
C ALA A 37 1.58 1.53 6.79
N ALA A 38 2.59 1.95 7.57
CA ALA A 38 2.76 1.55 8.97
C ALA A 38 1.59 2.02 9.84
N ALA A 39 1.20 3.30 9.73
CA ALA A 39 0.06 3.85 10.46
C ALA A 39 -1.24 3.06 10.19
N VAL A 40 -1.50 2.72 8.93
CA VAL A 40 -2.65 1.90 8.55
C VAL A 40 -2.56 0.47 9.10
N ALA A 41 -1.41 -0.18 8.99
CA ALA A 41 -1.21 -1.53 9.54
C ALA A 41 -1.42 -1.55 11.07
N LYS A 42 -0.92 -0.53 11.77
CA LYS A 42 -1.10 -0.34 13.22
C LYS A 42 -2.56 -0.10 13.60
N ALA A 43 -3.31 0.66 12.79
CA ALA A 43 -4.75 0.84 12.98
C ALA A 43 -5.51 -0.48 12.86
N TRP A 44 -5.12 -1.32 11.90
CA TRP A 44 -5.67 -2.66 11.67
C TRP A 44 -5.28 -3.71 12.72
N GLY A 45 -4.43 -3.36 13.68
CA GLY A 45 -3.84 -4.33 14.62
C GLY A 45 -2.90 -5.35 13.94
N VAL A 46 -2.43 -5.05 12.72
CA VAL A 46 -1.54 -5.92 11.95
C VAL A 46 -0.09 -5.51 12.19
N ARG A 47 0.71 -6.44 12.72
CA ARG A 47 2.16 -6.26 12.80
C ARG A 47 2.78 -6.37 11.40
N ALA A 48 3.42 -5.29 10.96
CA ALA A 48 4.21 -5.25 9.73
C ALA A 48 5.68 -5.59 9.98
N CYS A 49 6.36 -6.10 8.96
CA CYS A 49 7.79 -5.89 8.81
C CYS A 49 8.05 -4.75 7.82
N ILE A 50 8.84 -3.77 8.22
CA ILE A 50 9.10 -2.54 7.49
C ILE A 50 10.57 -2.51 7.12
N VAL A 51 10.86 -2.40 5.84
CA VAL A 51 12.23 -2.27 5.32
C VAL A 51 12.34 -0.91 4.64
N THR A 52 13.16 -0.03 5.22
CA THR A 52 13.31 1.36 4.75
C THR A 52 14.78 1.75 4.70
N ALA A 53 15.14 2.64 3.77
CA ALA A 53 16.44 3.31 3.79
C ALA A 53 16.29 4.76 4.26
N HIS A 54 17.19 5.20 5.13
CA HIS A 54 17.31 6.59 5.57
C HIS A 54 18.70 6.89 6.13
N GLY A 55 19.03 8.18 6.24
CA GLY A 55 20.22 8.68 6.93
C GLY A 55 20.07 8.66 8.44
N GLN A 56 21.16 8.88 9.18
CA GLN A 56 21.14 8.91 10.65
C GLN A 56 20.30 10.07 11.22
N ASP A 57 19.91 11.03 10.39
CA ASP A 57 19.20 12.25 10.71
C ASP A 57 17.67 12.12 10.72
N ALA A 58 17.12 10.98 10.28
CA ALA A 58 15.69 10.77 10.24
C ALA A 58 15.11 10.52 11.64
N ASP A 59 14.26 11.43 12.11
CA ASP A 59 13.39 11.18 13.25
C ASP A 59 12.15 10.40 12.79
N LEU A 60 12.05 9.14 13.24
CA LEU A 60 10.98 8.24 12.87
C LEU A 60 9.75 8.33 13.80
N GLY A 61 9.85 9.07 14.90
CA GLY A 61 8.82 9.14 15.93
C GLY A 61 8.35 7.75 16.41
N SER A 62 7.05 7.64 16.75
CA SER A 62 6.41 6.41 17.26
C SER A 62 5.59 5.65 16.20
N VAL A 63 5.66 6.06 14.94
CA VAL A 63 4.85 5.50 13.84
C VAL A 63 5.12 4.02 13.64
N PHE A 64 6.36 3.58 13.87
CA PHE A 64 6.78 2.19 13.70
C PHE A 64 6.66 1.33 14.97
N ASP A 65 6.19 1.89 16.09
CA ASP A 65 6.04 1.13 17.33
C ASP A 65 5.07 -0.03 17.14
N GLY A 66 5.52 -1.23 17.51
CA GLY A 66 4.78 -2.49 17.35
C GLY A 66 5.06 -3.21 16.02
N HIS A 67 5.92 -2.66 15.16
CA HIS A 67 6.37 -3.29 13.92
C HIS A 67 7.81 -3.78 13.99
N ASP A 68 8.17 -4.69 13.07
CA ASP A 68 9.56 -5.07 12.84
C ASP A 68 10.22 -4.06 11.90
N LEU A 69 11.02 -3.13 12.44
CA LEU A 69 11.74 -2.16 11.64
C LEU A 69 13.12 -2.70 11.23
N VAL A 70 13.40 -2.66 9.93
CA VAL A 70 14.69 -2.99 9.33
C VAL A 70 15.17 -1.76 8.58
N VAL A 71 16.20 -1.12 9.13
CA VAL A 71 16.82 0.06 8.52
C VAL A 71 17.98 -0.41 7.63
N VAL A 72 17.94 -0.01 6.37
CA VAL A 72 19.08 -0.10 5.45
C VAL A 72 19.81 1.25 5.50
N PRO A 73 21.01 1.33 6.09
CA PRO A 73 21.70 2.61 6.25
C PRO A 73 21.96 3.28 4.90
N ALA A 74 21.68 4.57 4.80
CA ALA A 74 22.00 5.40 3.65
C ALA A 74 22.73 6.68 4.07
N GLY A 75 23.43 7.33 3.13
CA GLY A 75 24.14 8.59 3.41
C GLY A 75 23.20 9.76 3.74
N HIS A 76 22.00 9.75 3.17
CA HIS A 76 20.99 10.79 3.38
C HIS A 76 19.59 10.20 3.43
N THR A 77 18.69 10.90 4.11
CA THR A 77 17.25 10.66 4.07
C THR A 77 16.64 11.33 2.83
N LEU A 78 15.59 10.74 2.24
CA LEU A 78 14.86 11.37 1.14
C LEU A 78 14.13 12.61 1.67
N VAL A 79 14.41 13.78 1.09
CA VAL A 79 13.79 15.05 1.51
C VAL A 79 12.92 15.60 0.40
N PHE A 80 11.64 15.80 0.70
CA PHE A 80 10.67 16.45 -0.17
C PHE A 80 10.37 17.84 0.36
N GLU A 81 10.72 18.86 -0.40
CA GLU A 81 10.39 20.25 -0.10
C GLU A 81 9.15 20.67 -0.89
N HIS A 82 8.15 21.18 -0.18
CA HIS A 82 6.91 21.65 -0.76
C HIS A 82 6.91 23.17 -0.81
N THR A 83 6.79 23.71 -2.01
CA THR A 83 6.61 25.16 -2.22
C THR A 83 5.20 25.43 -2.73
N TYR A 84 4.50 26.36 -2.07
CA TYR A 84 3.21 26.88 -2.51
C TYR A 84 3.44 28.14 -3.34
N THR A 85 2.83 28.23 -4.53
CA THR A 85 2.82 29.47 -5.30
C THR A 85 1.62 30.33 -4.91
N PHE A 86 1.85 31.61 -4.56
CA PHE A 86 0.84 32.57 -4.08
C PHE A 86 -0.37 32.77 -5.02
N TRP A 87 -0.26 32.40 -6.30
CA TRP A 87 -1.28 32.60 -7.33
C TRP A 87 -1.97 31.30 -7.82
N GLY A 88 -1.79 30.17 -7.14
CA GLY A 88 -2.49 28.95 -7.50
C GLY A 88 -2.10 27.76 -6.64
N ASN A 89 -3.08 26.91 -6.36
CA ASN A 89 -3.01 25.67 -5.55
C ASN A 89 -2.02 24.59 -6.09
N HIS A 90 -1.04 24.96 -6.89
CA HIS A 90 -0.02 24.06 -7.42
C HIS A 90 1.14 23.94 -6.44
N ARG A 91 1.09 22.87 -5.65
CA ARG A 91 2.20 22.42 -4.81
C ARG A 91 3.34 21.93 -5.71
N LYS A 92 4.48 22.61 -5.69
CA LYS A 92 5.69 22.14 -6.38
C LYS A 92 6.53 21.32 -5.41
N LEU A 93 6.84 20.09 -5.82
CA LEU A 93 7.67 19.16 -5.07
C LEU A 93 9.11 19.23 -5.56
N ARG A 94 10.05 19.51 -4.67
CA ARG A 94 11.48 19.49 -4.95
C ARG A 94 12.17 18.43 -4.10
N VAL A 95 13.09 17.68 -4.69
CA VAL A 95 13.95 16.75 -3.96
C VAL A 95 15.29 17.41 -3.67
N THR A 96 15.65 17.50 -2.39
CA THR A 96 16.90 18.16 -1.96
C THR A 96 17.95 17.18 -1.43
N ALA A 97 17.55 15.99 -1.04
CA ALA A 97 18.45 14.89 -0.65
C ALA A 97 17.80 13.54 -0.94
N GLN A 98 18.62 12.51 -1.20
CA GLN A 98 18.15 11.17 -1.53
C GLN A 98 19.06 10.08 -0.94
N PRO A 99 18.50 8.92 -0.56
CA PRO A 99 19.29 7.75 -0.21
C PRO A 99 20.17 7.31 -1.37
N ASN A 100 21.42 6.96 -1.08
CA ASN A 100 22.35 6.38 -2.04
C ASN A 100 22.21 4.84 -2.13
N VAL A 101 20.99 4.33 -1.92
CA VAL A 101 20.68 2.90 -1.85
C VAL A 101 19.39 2.63 -2.61
N THR A 102 19.43 1.63 -3.49
CA THR A 102 18.26 1.07 -4.16
C THR A 102 17.81 -0.19 -3.42
N LEU A 103 16.61 -0.15 -2.83
CA LEU A 103 16.02 -1.28 -2.12
C LEU A 103 15.68 -2.42 -3.10
N THR A 104 15.98 -3.64 -2.68
CA THR A 104 15.77 -4.87 -3.46
C THR A 104 15.40 -6.03 -2.54
N MET A 105 14.91 -7.14 -3.09
CA MET A 105 14.59 -8.36 -2.32
C MET A 105 15.74 -8.86 -1.44
N ARG A 106 17.01 -8.57 -1.78
CA ARG A 106 18.17 -8.96 -0.97
C ARG A 106 18.20 -8.30 0.40
N HIS A 107 17.62 -7.10 0.52
CA HIS A 107 17.55 -6.34 1.76
C HIS A 107 16.50 -6.88 2.75
N LEU A 108 15.56 -7.73 2.30
CA LEU A 108 14.55 -8.30 3.19
C LEU A 108 15.16 -9.43 4.01
N PRO A 109 15.14 -9.38 5.36
CA PRO A 109 15.55 -10.52 6.16
C PRO A 109 14.53 -11.65 6.04
N ALA A 110 14.94 -12.88 6.35
CA ALA A 110 14.12 -14.08 6.15
C ALA A 110 12.73 -14.00 6.80
N ARG A 111 12.63 -13.38 7.99
CA ARG A 111 11.35 -13.19 8.70
C ARG A 111 10.34 -12.34 7.92
N CYS A 112 10.80 -11.29 7.24
CA CYS A 112 9.96 -10.40 6.45
C CYS A 112 9.53 -11.04 5.12
N ARG A 113 10.35 -11.95 4.59
CA ARG A 113 9.97 -12.72 3.39
C ARG A 113 8.79 -13.67 3.64
N ARG A 114 8.47 -14.00 4.89
CA ARG A 114 7.37 -14.92 5.24
C ARG A 114 5.98 -14.29 5.11
N ALA A 115 5.86 -12.96 5.14
CA ALA A 115 4.58 -12.30 4.95
C ALA A 115 3.98 -12.67 3.58
N ARG A 116 2.67 -12.94 3.55
CA ARG A 116 1.96 -13.27 2.30
C ARG A 116 1.57 -12.04 1.49
N THR A 117 1.63 -10.87 2.09
CA THR A 117 1.38 -9.58 1.48
C THR A 117 2.66 -8.77 1.52
N LEU A 118 3.08 -8.29 0.36
CA LEU A 118 4.19 -7.35 0.20
C LEU A 118 3.61 -6.04 -0.33
N LEU A 119 4.01 -4.91 0.24
CA LEU A 119 3.63 -3.59 -0.22
C LEU A 119 4.91 -2.80 -0.52
N LEU A 120 5.02 -2.33 -1.75
CA LEU A 120 6.17 -1.62 -2.29
C LEU A 120 5.79 -0.16 -2.50
N GLY A 121 6.54 0.75 -1.88
CA GLY A 121 6.35 2.20 -1.95
C GLY A 121 7.60 2.94 -2.40
N PRO A 122 8.03 2.78 -3.67
CA PRO A 122 9.05 3.66 -4.24
C PRO A 122 8.53 5.11 -4.27
N LEU A 123 9.37 6.06 -3.89
CA LEU A 123 9.04 7.49 -3.92
C LEU A 123 9.78 8.23 -5.05
N MET A 124 10.89 7.67 -5.50
CA MET A 124 11.64 8.00 -6.70
C MET A 124 12.06 6.71 -7.43
N PRO A 125 12.34 6.74 -8.75
CA PRO A 125 12.71 5.53 -9.50
C PRO A 125 13.96 4.81 -8.98
N GLN A 126 14.91 5.55 -8.39
CA GLN A 126 16.16 5.05 -7.85
C GLN A 126 16.05 4.42 -6.45
N ASP A 127 14.93 4.65 -5.75
CA ASP A 127 14.74 4.17 -4.38
C ASP A 127 14.63 2.65 -4.29
N MET A 128 14.18 2.01 -5.38
CA MET A 128 13.81 0.60 -5.37
C MET A 128 13.91 -0.02 -6.75
N ASP A 129 14.37 -1.27 -6.80
CA ASP A 129 14.16 -2.17 -7.94
C ASP A 129 12.92 -3.04 -7.65
N PRO A 130 11.72 -2.66 -8.12
CA PRO A 130 10.49 -3.41 -7.89
C PRO A 130 10.50 -4.78 -8.61
N ALA A 131 11.26 -4.94 -9.70
CA ALA A 131 11.33 -6.19 -10.45
C ALA A 131 11.93 -7.32 -9.60
N SER A 132 12.89 -6.99 -8.74
CA SER A 132 13.48 -7.94 -7.78
C SER A 132 12.46 -8.58 -6.82
N PHE A 133 11.30 -7.94 -6.62
CA PHE A 133 10.26 -8.40 -5.71
C PHE A 133 9.14 -9.22 -6.36
N VAL A 134 8.96 -9.07 -7.67
CA VAL A 134 7.86 -9.71 -8.43
C VAL A 134 8.34 -10.88 -9.29
N ALA A 135 9.63 -11.24 -9.20
CA ALA A 135 10.23 -12.34 -9.94
C ALA A 135 9.38 -13.62 -9.81
N ALA A 136 9.22 -14.31 -10.95
CA ALA A 136 8.41 -15.52 -11.01
C ALA A 136 8.95 -16.58 -10.04
N PRO A 137 8.10 -17.16 -9.17
CA PRO A 137 8.54 -18.24 -8.32
C PRO A 137 8.96 -19.43 -9.20
N PRO A 138 9.94 -20.24 -8.78
CA PRO A 138 10.36 -21.44 -9.50
C PRO A 138 9.18 -22.37 -9.84
N TRP A 139 9.28 -23.11 -10.94
CA TRP A 139 8.19 -23.97 -11.44
C TRP A 139 7.63 -24.95 -10.37
N TRP A 140 8.50 -25.45 -9.49
CA TRP A 140 8.13 -26.38 -8.43
C TRP A 140 7.25 -25.76 -7.33
N HIS A 141 7.26 -24.43 -7.13
CA HIS A 141 6.29 -23.77 -6.23
C HIS A 141 4.85 -24.03 -6.66
N ARG A 142 4.62 -24.06 -7.98
CA ARG A 142 3.30 -24.35 -8.55
C ARG A 142 2.93 -25.82 -8.34
N LEU A 143 3.91 -26.73 -8.52
CA LEU A 143 3.71 -28.17 -8.29
C LEU A 143 3.32 -28.46 -6.84
N LEU A 144 3.95 -27.80 -5.88
CA LEU A 144 3.69 -27.95 -4.46
C LEU A 144 2.44 -27.21 -3.95
N GLY A 145 1.66 -26.57 -4.84
CA GLY A 145 0.47 -25.81 -4.46
C GLY A 145 0.75 -24.62 -3.54
N LEU A 146 1.99 -24.12 -3.51
CA LEU A 146 2.37 -23.00 -2.64
C LEU A 146 1.66 -21.73 -3.10
N ARG A 147 0.90 -21.12 -2.18
CA ARG A 147 0.18 -19.87 -2.46
C ARG A 147 1.18 -18.78 -2.86
N ARG A 148 0.89 -18.10 -3.97
CA ARG A 148 1.66 -16.92 -4.39
C ARG A 148 1.47 -15.79 -3.38
N ARG A 149 2.56 -15.10 -3.05
CA ARG A 149 2.52 -13.84 -2.30
C ARG A 149 1.84 -12.80 -3.17
N GLN A 150 0.95 -12.00 -2.59
CA GLN A 150 0.40 -10.83 -3.28
C GLN A 150 1.34 -9.64 -3.09
N VAL A 151 1.50 -8.83 -4.13
CA VAL A 151 2.35 -7.65 -4.15
C VAL A 151 1.49 -6.44 -4.45
N GLY A 152 1.48 -5.44 -3.58
CA GLY A 152 0.97 -4.10 -3.87
C GLY A 152 2.12 -3.21 -4.28
N LEU A 153 1.97 -2.46 -5.36
CA LEU A 153 2.95 -1.50 -5.83
C LEU A 153 2.32 -0.12 -5.91
N MET A 154 2.69 0.76 -4.99
CA MET A 154 2.39 2.19 -5.05
C MET A 154 3.35 2.81 -6.06
N ALA A 155 2.95 2.81 -7.33
CA ALA A 155 3.86 3.03 -8.45
C ALA A 155 4.15 4.51 -8.76
N GLN A 156 3.55 5.44 -8.02
CA GLN A 156 3.67 6.88 -8.24
C GLN A 156 5.14 7.32 -8.31
N GLY A 157 5.99 6.86 -7.38
CA GLY A 157 7.40 7.23 -7.38
C GLY A 157 8.18 6.74 -8.60
N LEU A 158 7.74 5.66 -9.25
CA LEU A 158 8.35 5.16 -10.48
C LEU A 158 8.03 6.04 -11.70
N GLN A 159 6.99 6.87 -11.61
CA GLN A 159 6.56 7.77 -12.70
C GLN A 159 7.09 9.19 -12.52
N ARG A 160 8.12 9.37 -11.69
CA ARG A 160 8.74 10.66 -11.41
C ARG A 160 10.08 10.79 -12.12
N GLU A 161 10.35 11.96 -12.65
CA GLU A 161 11.69 12.40 -13.05
C GLU A 161 12.03 13.70 -12.31
N LEU A 162 13.33 14.02 -12.24
CA LEU A 162 13.79 15.30 -11.74
C LEU A 162 14.24 16.19 -12.88
N ASP A 163 13.83 17.45 -12.86
CA ASP A 163 14.44 18.47 -13.70
C ASP A 163 15.81 18.91 -13.14
N ALA A 164 16.52 19.76 -13.89
CA ALA A 164 17.83 20.28 -13.50
C ALA A 164 17.84 21.05 -12.16
N SER A 165 16.68 21.48 -11.68
CA SER A 165 16.51 22.18 -10.39
C SER A 165 16.07 21.25 -9.25
N GLY A 166 15.98 19.94 -9.51
CA GLY A 166 15.51 18.94 -8.55
C GLY A 166 13.99 18.92 -8.38
N ARG A 167 13.22 19.58 -9.25
CA ARG A 167 11.74 19.52 -9.18
C ARG A 167 11.24 18.22 -9.77
N VAL A 168 10.24 17.64 -9.11
CA VAL A 168 9.58 16.42 -9.55
C VAL A 168 8.63 16.74 -10.72
N ARG A 169 8.74 15.96 -11.79
CA ARG A 169 7.83 15.96 -12.94
C ARG A 169 7.31 14.55 -13.19
N ALA A 170 6.11 14.46 -13.77
CA ALA A 170 5.56 13.19 -14.21
C ALA A 170 6.18 12.76 -15.56
N LEU A 171 6.53 11.48 -15.67
CA LEU A 171 6.94 10.88 -16.93
C LEU A 171 5.78 10.89 -17.93
N GLN A 172 6.09 11.15 -19.21
CA GLN A 172 5.11 11.16 -20.30
C GLN A 172 4.67 9.74 -20.71
N GLU A 173 5.42 8.72 -20.29
CA GLU A 173 5.11 7.33 -20.57
C GLU A 173 5.34 6.47 -19.33
N ALA A 174 4.67 5.31 -19.27
CA ALA A 174 4.91 4.33 -18.23
C ALA A 174 6.38 3.87 -18.22
N SER A 175 7.07 4.12 -17.11
CA SER A 175 8.49 3.79 -16.90
C SER A 175 8.82 2.32 -17.19
N LEU A 176 10.08 2.03 -17.53
CA LEU A 176 10.56 0.66 -17.69
C LEU A 176 10.42 -0.14 -16.39
N GLN A 177 10.74 0.46 -15.24
CA GLN A 177 10.63 -0.17 -13.92
C GLN A 177 9.20 -0.60 -13.61
N LEU A 178 8.20 0.24 -13.89
CA LEU A 178 6.79 -0.13 -13.75
C LEU A 178 6.46 -1.34 -14.63
N ARG A 179 6.87 -1.32 -15.91
CA ARG A 179 6.59 -2.42 -16.86
C ARG A 179 7.25 -3.74 -16.44
N GLN A 180 8.42 -3.69 -15.81
CA GLN A 180 9.14 -4.85 -15.29
C GLN A 180 8.53 -5.38 -13.98
N ALA A 181 7.86 -4.53 -13.21
CA ALA A 181 7.21 -4.89 -11.95
C ALA A 181 5.81 -5.55 -12.12
N LEU A 182 5.27 -5.60 -13.34
CA LEU A 182 3.95 -6.17 -13.59
C LEU A 182 3.97 -7.70 -13.48
N GLY A 183 2.90 -8.27 -12.93
CA GLY A 183 2.71 -9.70 -12.88
C GLY A 183 1.35 -10.11 -12.31
N PRO A 184 0.98 -11.39 -12.43
CA PRO A 184 -0.35 -11.90 -12.04
C PRO A 184 -0.63 -11.84 -10.53
N ALA A 185 0.38 -11.53 -9.72
CA ALA A 185 0.25 -11.34 -8.27
C ALA A 185 0.40 -9.86 -7.85
N THR A 186 0.68 -8.96 -8.80
CA THR A 186 0.91 -7.53 -8.54
C THR A 186 -0.38 -6.75 -8.68
N SER A 187 -0.78 -6.01 -7.64
CA SER A 187 -1.77 -4.94 -7.70
C SER A 187 -1.01 -3.62 -7.81
N VAL A 188 -1.32 -2.81 -8.82
CA VAL A 188 -0.68 -1.51 -9.05
C VAL A 188 -1.62 -0.39 -8.62
N PHE A 189 -1.07 0.63 -7.96
CA PHE A 189 -1.79 1.84 -7.53
C PHE A 189 -1.09 3.07 -8.11
N LEU A 190 -1.85 3.89 -8.84
CA LEU A 190 -1.45 5.18 -9.41
C LEU A 190 -2.59 6.18 -9.27
N SER A 191 -2.32 7.46 -9.52
CA SER A 191 -3.37 8.47 -9.69
C SER A 191 -3.61 8.81 -11.16
N ASP A 192 -4.70 9.53 -11.43
CA ASP A 192 -4.96 10.14 -12.73
C ASP A 192 -3.85 11.09 -13.16
N VAL A 193 -3.25 11.85 -12.24
CA VAL A 193 -2.11 12.75 -12.54
C VAL A 193 -0.96 12.03 -13.24
N GLU A 194 -0.64 10.79 -12.85
CA GLU A 194 0.41 10.02 -13.52
C GLU A 194 -0.05 9.36 -14.83
N THR A 195 -1.35 9.13 -15.01
CA THR A 195 -1.87 8.27 -16.09
C THR A 195 -2.56 9.03 -17.22
N GLU A 196 -3.03 10.26 -16.98
CA GLU A 196 -3.74 11.10 -17.95
C GLU A 196 -2.84 11.55 -19.11
N VAL A 197 -1.53 11.67 -18.85
CA VAL A 197 -0.53 12.07 -19.84
C VAL A 197 -0.16 10.93 -20.80
N TRP A 198 -0.55 9.70 -20.50
CA TRP A 198 -0.22 8.54 -21.33
C TRP A 198 -1.13 8.42 -22.54
N ALA A 199 -0.60 7.81 -23.60
CA ALA A 199 -1.40 7.46 -24.78
C ALA A 199 -2.62 6.60 -24.39
N ASN A 200 -3.75 6.83 -25.07
CA ASN A 200 -5.00 6.11 -24.83
C ASN A 200 -4.77 4.57 -24.91
N GLY A 201 -5.41 3.82 -24.02
CA GLY A 201 -5.26 2.37 -23.92
C GLY A 201 -4.02 1.89 -23.15
N THR A 202 -3.06 2.76 -22.80
CA THR A 202 -1.87 2.38 -22.04
C THR A 202 -2.23 1.75 -20.69
N VAL A 203 -3.15 2.37 -19.93
CA VAL A 203 -3.62 1.83 -18.64
C VAL A 203 -4.20 0.43 -18.81
N ALA A 204 -5.08 0.23 -19.79
CA ALA A 204 -5.70 -1.08 -20.07
C ALA A 204 -4.65 -2.14 -20.46
N ALA A 205 -3.65 -1.77 -21.26
CA ALA A 205 -2.58 -2.67 -21.67
C ALA A 205 -1.68 -3.10 -20.50
N LEU A 206 -1.39 -2.19 -19.56
CA LEU A 206 -0.63 -2.51 -18.35
C LEU A 206 -1.49 -3.34 -17.37
N ALA A 207 -2.76 -2.97 -17.17
CA ALA A 207 -3.71 -3.67 -16.31
C ALA A 207 -3.93 -5.14 -16.72
N ALA A 208 -3.87 -5.43 -18.03
CA ALA A 208 -3.94 -6.80 -18.55
C ALA A 208 -2.84 -7.74 -18.01
N ARG A 209 -1.76 -7.19 -17.46
CA ARG A 209 -0.59 -7.94 -16.95
C ARG A 209 -0.54 -7.99 -15.43
N THR A 210 -1.52 -7.42 -14.74
CA THR A 210 -1.56 -7.31 -13.28
C THR A 210 -2.70 -8.13 -12.68
N ARG A 211 -2.65 -8.34 -11.35
CA ARG A 211 -3.79 -8.85 -10.58
C ARG A 211 -4.92 -7.81 -10.54
N ARG A 212 -4.55 -6.56 -10.31
CA ARG A 212 -5.39 -5.37 -10.25
C ARG A 212 -4.59 -4.16 -10.68
N PHE A 213 -5.26 -3.18 -11.28
CA PHE A 213 -4.67 -1.88 -11.56
C PHE A 213 -5.68 -0.81 -11.13
N LEU A 214 -5.28 0.03 -10.17
CA LEU A 214 -6.14 1.04 -9.57
C LEU A 214 -5.62 2.42 -9.93
N VAL A 215 -6.52 3.26 -10.45
CA VAL A 215 -6.25 4.67 -10.74
C VAL A 215 -7.14 5.52 -9.84
N THR A 216 -6.55 6.15 -8.82
CA THR A 216 -7.27 7.07 -7.93
C THR A 216 -7.47 8.43 -8.60
N ARG A 217 -8.64 9.03 -8.43
CA ARG A 217 -9.06 10.29 -9.06
C ARG A 217 -9.52 11.34 -8.06
N GLY A 218 -8.83 11.41 -6.92
CA GLY A 218 -9.20 12.29 -5.81
C GLY A 218 -10.67 12.14 -5.41
N LYS A 219 -11.43 13.25 -5.48
CA LYS A 219 -12.86 13.29 -5.13
C LYS A 219 -13.77 12.49 -6.07
N GLU A 220 -13.29 12.12 -7.26
CA GLU A 220 -14.08 11.33 -8.22
C GLU A 220 -14.02 9.82 -7.95
N GLY A 221 -13.26 9.41 -6.92
CA GLY A 221 -13.14 8.01 -6.53
C GLY A 221 -11.94 7.32 -7.17
N ALA A 222 -12.12 6.08 -7.63
CA ALA A 222 -11.04 5.31 -8.27
C ALA A 222 -11.59 4.35 -9.34
N ASP A 223 -10.83 4.18 -10.43
CA ASP A 223 -11.09 3.16 -11.43
C ASP A 223 -10.30 1.88 -11.09
N GLU A 224 -11.00 0.75 -10.93
CA GLU A 224 -10.39 -0.58 -10.74
C GLU A 224 -10.45 -1.38 -12.03
N HIS A 225 -9.28 -1.75 -12.55
CA HIS A 225 -9.15 -2.67 -13.69
C HIS A 225 -8.82 -4.08 -13.22
N LEU A 226 -9.58 -5.05 -13.73
CA LEU A 226 -9.37 -6.47 -13.52
C LEU A 226 -8.88 -7.13 -14.82
N GLY A 227 -7.56 -7.27 -14.98
CA GLY A 227 -6.99 -7.85 -16.19
C GLY A 227 -7.39 -7.08 -17.44
N ARG A 228 -8.05 -7.75 -18.40
CA ARG A 228 -8.51 -7.15 -19.68
C ARG A 228 -9.95 -6.60 -19.62
N SER A 229 -10.61 -6.69 -18.47
CA SER A 229 -11.97 -6.19 -18.31
C SER A 229 -12.00 -4.66 -18.35
N GLN A 230 -13.16 -4.10 -18.71
CA GLN A 230 -13.42 -2.68 -18.57
C GLN A 230 -13.22 -2.24 -17.11
N ALA A 231 -12.69 -1.03 -16.92
CA ALA A 231 -12.56 -0.46 -15.59
C ALA A 231 -13.93 -0.29 -14.94
N VAL A 232 -14.01 -0.59 -13.65
CA VAL A 232 -15.18 -0.26 -12.84
C VAL A 232 -14.82 0.97 -12.01
N ARG A 233 -15.64 2.03 -12.09
CA ARG A 233 -15.46 3.20 -11.25
C ARG A 233 -16.12 2.97 -9.90
N HIS A 234 -15.38 3.25 -8.84
CA HIS A 234 -15.84 3.20 -7.47
C HIS A 234 -15.85 4.62 -6.88
N PRO A 235 -16.96 5.06 -6.27
CA PRO A 235 -17.03 6.39 -5.68
C PRO A 235 -16.18 6.48 -4.41
N VAL A 236 -15.74 7.70 -4.10
CA VAL A 236 -15.08 8.01 -2.82
C VAL A 236 -16.07 7.85 -1.65
N ALA A 237 -15.56 7.54 -0.46
CA ALA A 237 -16.35 7.62 0.76
C ALA A 237 -16.63 9.10 1.09
N GLU A 238 -17.84 9.39 1.57
CA GLU A 238 -18.17 10.74 2.04
C GLU A 238 -17.35 11.09 3.28
N VAL A 239 -16.88 12.33 3.34
CA VAL A 239 -16.12 12.89 4.46
C VAL A 239 -16.62 14.28 4.77
N ASP A 240 -16.67 14.65 6.05
CA ASP A 240 -17.19 15.95 6.49
C ASP A 240 -16.33 17.12 6.00
N ALA A 241 -15.01 16.92 5.96
CA ALA A 241 -14.05 17.92 5.49
C ALA A 241 -12.79 17.26 4.91
N VAL A 242 -12.24 17.90 3.88
CA VAL A 242 -10.91 17.59 3.34
C VAL A 242 -9.94 18.63 3.89
N LEU A 243 -9.06 18.23 4.80
CA LEU A 243 -8.07 19.10 5.44
C LEU A 243 -6.71 19.06 4.72
N ASP A 244 -6.27 17.88 4.30
CA ASP A 244 -5.02 17.69 3.57
C ASP A 244 -5.03 16.37 2.80
N THR A 245 -4.56 16.35 1.55
CA THR A 245 -4.62 15.15 0.70
C THR A 245 -3.40 14.22 0.78
N ASN A 246 -2.40 14.55 1.60
CA ASN A 246 -1.16 13.77 1.66
C ASN A 246 -1.36 12.42 2.32
N GLY A 247 -0.67 11.44 1.76
CA GLY A 247 -0.76 10.05 2.19
C GLY A 247 -2.11 9.40 1.94
N ALA A 248 -3.07 10.07 1.28
CA ALA A 248 -4.38 9.48 0.96
C ALA A 248 -4.22 8.27 0.03
N GLY A 249 -3.37 8.38 -0.99
CA GLY A 249 -3.05 7.27 -1.91
C GLY A 249 -2.32 6.12 -1.21
N ASP A 250 -1.35 6.41 -0.35
CA ASP A 250 -0.61 5.39 0.41
C ASP A 250 -1.54 4.67 1.41
N THR A 251 -2.41 5.44 2.08
CA THR A 251 -3.43 4.91 3.00
C THR A 251 -4.42 4.03 2.25
N PHE A 252 -4.93 4.51 1.11
CA PHE A 252 -5.83 3.77 0.22
C PHE A 252 -5.19 2.45 -0.24
N ALA A 253 -3.98 2.48 -0.77
CA ALA A 253 -3.29 1.30 -1.28
C ALA A 253 -3.01 0.28 -0.17
N THR A 254 -2.58 0.75 1.00
CA THR A 254 -2.33 -0.13 2.16
C THR A 254 -3.62 -0.79 2.63
N ALA A 255 -4.70 -0.01 2.75
CA ALA A 255 -6.00 -0.50 3.15
C ALA A 255 -6.57 -1.51 2.16
N TYR A 256 -6.42 -1.26 0.86
CA TYR A 256 -6.79 -2.22 -0.19
C TYR A 256 -6.06 -3.55 0.02
N MET A 257 -4.74 -3.53 0.20
CA MET A 257 -3.93 -4.73 0.32
C MET A 257 -4.25 -5.53 1.58
N LEU A 258 -4.50 -4.86 2.72
CA LEU A 258 -4.91 -5.50 3.97
C LEU A 258 -6.32 -6.08 3.87
N ALA A 259 -7.29 -5.34 3.34
CA ALA A 259 -8.65 -5.81 3.14
C ALA A 259 -8.70 -7.01 2.16
N ALA A 260 -7.90 -6.97 1.09
CA ALA A 260 -7.76 -8.09 0.16
C ALA A 260 -7.12 -9.31 0.83
N ALA A 261 -6.10 -9.12 1.68
CA ALA A 261 -5.48 -10.19 2.47
C ALA A 261 -6.48 -10.84 3.45
N ALA A 262 -7.35 -10.03 4.05
CA ALA A 262 -8.40 -10.46 4.96
C ALA A 262 -9.63 -11.07 4.25
N GLY A 263 -9.67 -11.06 2.92
CA GLY A 263 -10.75 -11.68 2.13
C GLY A 263 -12.03 -10.84 2.05
N HIS A 264 -11.94 -9.51 2.19
CA HIS A 264 -13.09 -8.64 1.95
C HIS A 264 -13.58 -8.79 0.51
N ALA A 265 -14.91 -8.79 0.31
CA ALA A 265 -15.51 -8.84 -1.02
C ALA A 265 -15.23 -7.58 -1.85
N SER A 266 -15.13 -6.43 -1.18
CA SER A 266 -14.78 -5.15 -1.81
C SER A 266 -13.63 -4.49 -1.05
N PRO A 267 -12.36 -4.87 -1.33
CA PRO A 267 -11.21 -4.21 -0.74
C PRO A 267 -11.14 -2.71 -1.10
N ILE A 268 -11.62 -2.32 -2.28
CA ILE A 268 -11.65 -0.93 -2.73
C ILE A 268 -12.58 -0.04 -1.89
N SER A 269 -13.70 -0.57 -1.40
CA SER A 269 -14.57 0.20 -0.50
C SER A 269 -13.84 0.52 0.81
N VAL A 270 -13.11 -0.45 1.37
CA VAL A 270 -12.29 -0.22 2.56
C VAL A 270 -11.16 0.76 2.28
N ALA A 271 -10.56 0.67 1.09
CA ALA A 271 -9.54 1.61 0.64
C ALA A 271 -10.06 3.06 0.56
N HIS A 272 -11.26 3.27 0.00
CA HIS A 272 -11.91 4.58 -0.04
C HIS A 272 -12.23 5.12 1.34
N TRP A 273 -12.76 4.29 2.25
CA TRP A 273 -12.97 4.66 3.64
C TRP A 273 -11.69 5.15 4.30
N ALA A 274 -10.61 4.35 4.22
CA ALA A 274 -9.35 4.71 4.86
C ALA A 274 -8.72 5.96 4.24
N GLY A 275 -8.74 6.09 2.91
CA GLY A 275 -8.29 7.29 2.22
C GLY A 275 -9.10 8.53 2.63
N GLY A 276 -10.42 8.39 2.78
CA GLY A 276 -11.32 9.41 3.31
C GLY A 276 -10.91 9.88 4.71
N VAL A 277 -10.77 8.94 5.65
CA VAL A 277 -10.31 9.24 7.02
C VAL A 277 -8.97 9.98 7.01
N ALA A 278 -8.02 9.58 6.15
CA ALA A 278 -6.74 10.25 6.03
C ALA A 278 -6.85 11.68 5.49
N VAL A 279 -7.73 11.96 4.52
CA VAL A 279 -7.87 13.33 3.99
C VAL A 279 -8.52 14.29 4.97
N SER A 280 -9.28 13.76 5.94
CA SER A 280 -9.87 14.54 7.03
C SER A 280 -8.91 14.82 8.19
N GLN A 281 -7.64 14.44 8.09
CA GLN A 281 -6.61 14.78 9.08
C GLN A 281 -5.72 15.92 8.59
N PRO A 282 -5.25 16.82 9.48
CA PRO A 282 -4.31 17.87 9.11
C PRO A 282 -2.90 17.31 8.85
N GLN A 283 -2.16 17.89 7.90
CA GLN A 283 -0.78 17.49 7.58
C GLN A 283 0.13 17.43 8.80
N ALA A 284 -0.02 18.36 9.75
CA ALA A 284 0.88 18.52 10.90
C ALA A 284 0.92 17.31 11.85
N CYS A 285 -0.11 16.46 11.86
CA CYS A 285 -0.13 15.26 12.71
C CYS A 285 0.10 13.95 11.93
N LYS A 286 0.11 14.03 10.59
CA LYS A 286 0.29 12.85 9.74
C LYS A 286 1.74 12.37 9.80
N PRO A 287 1.98 11.05 9.69
CA PRO A 287 0.98 9.98 9.55
C PRO A 287 0.43 9.44 10.88
N ALA A 288 0.94 9.89 12.04
CA ALA A 288 0.60 9.30 13.34
C ALA A 288 -0.90 9.37 13.65
N CYS A 289 -1.54 10.53 13.43
CA CYS A 289 -2.97 10.70 13.69
C CYS A 289 -3.89 9.87 12.79
N VAL A 290 -3.41 9.42 11.62
CA VAL A 290 -4.18 8.51 10.75
C VAL A 290 -4.48 7.20 11.48
N THR A 291 -3.55 6.73 12.32
CA THR A 291 -3.76 5.51 13.12
C THR A 291 -4.97 5.64 14.03
N GLU A 292 -5.03 6.73 14.81
CA GLU A 292 -6.09 6.92 15.80
C GLU A 292 -7.42 7.29 15.14
N ALA A 293 -7.39 8.07 14.05
CA ALA A 293 -8.58 8.39 13.28
C ALA A 293 -9.24 7.14 12.68
N LEU A 294 -8.44 6.23 12.10
CA LEU A 294 -8.96 4.95 11.57
C LEU A 294 -9.54 4.05 12.67
N ARG A 295 -8.94 4.06 13.87
CA ARG A 295 -9.47 3.31 15.02
C ARG A 295 -10.76 3.90 15.55
N ALA A 296 -10.85 5.22 15.63
CA ALA A 296 -12.06 5.92 16.04
C ALA A 296 -13.22 5.65 15.07
N ASP A 297 -12.92 5.65 13.77
CA ASP A 297 -13.90 5.43 12.70
C ASP A 297 -14.09 3.96 12.31
N TRP A 298 -13.47 3.03 13.03
CA TRP A 298 -13.43 1.60 12.68
C TRP A 298 -14.82 0.97 12.48
N ARG A 299 -15.81 1.43 13.25
CA ARG A 299 -17.20 0.94 13.15
C ARG A 299 -17.87 1.28 11.82
N ASN A 300 -17.39 2.31 11.14
CA ASN A 300 -17.87 2.76 9.84
C ASN A 300 -17.11 2.13 8.67
N MET A 301 -16.09 1.30 8.95
CA MET A 301 -15.39 0.53 7.93
C MET A 301 -16.38 -0.34 7.14
N PRO A 302 -16.38 -0.28 5.79
CA PRO A 302 -17.31 -1.06 4.96
C PRO A 302 -17.26 -2.55 5.28
N ALA A 303 -18.43 -3.10 5.61
CA ALA A 303 -18.56 -4.50 6.00
C ALA A 303 -18.10 -5.45 4.89
N SER A 304 -17.42 -6.53 5.27
CA SER A 304 -17.07 -7.63 4.37
C SER A 304 -18.34 -8.37 3.92
N ARG A 305 -19.03 -7.90 2.88
CA ARG A 305 -20.12 -8.67 2.24
C ARG A 305 -19.59 -9.82 1.36
N GLY A 306 -18.60 -10.55 1.87
CA GLY A 306 -18.09 -11.80 1.31
C GLY A 306 -18.38 -12.90 2.30
N ARG A 307 -18.90 -14.05 1.83
CA ARG A 307 -19.13 -15.23 2.68
C ARG A 307 -17.86 -15.48 3.48
N GLY A 308 -17.95 -15.31 4.80
CA GLY A 308 -16.81 -15.39 5.70
C GLY A 308 -16.02 -16.68 5.50
N TRP A 309 -14.77 -16.64 5.92
CA TRP A 309 -13.79 -17.73 5.95
C TRP A 309 -14.18 -18.97 6.79
N LEU A 310 -15.47 -19.25 6.95
CA LEU A 310 -16.06 -20.48 7.47
C LEU A 310 -17.00 -21.19 6.47
N ALA A 311 -17.02 -20.75 5.21
CA ALA A 311 -17.62 -21.55 4.14
C ALA A 311 -16.56 -22.49 3.54
N LEU A 312 -16.34 -23.63 4.21
CA LEU A 312 -15.86 -24.83 3.53
C LEU A 312 -16.66 -24.97 2.21
N PRO A 313 -16.01 -25.15 1.04
CA PRO A 313 -16.73 -25.43 -0.19
C PRO A 313 -17.67 -26.62 0.02
N SER A 314 -18.83 -26.63 -0.65
CA SER A 314 -19.91 -27.59 -0.40
C SER A 314 -19.50 -29.07 -0.31
N PRO A 315 -18.49 -29.60 -1.05
CA PRO A 315 -18.10 -31.00 -0.88
C PRO A 315 -17.45 -31.27 0.49
N LEU A 316 -16.75 -30.30 1.07
CA LEU A 316 -16.06 -30.46 2.36
C LEU A 316 -16.99 -30.29 3.56
N ARG A 317 -18.15 -29.63 3.40
CA ARG A 317 -19.18 -29.55 4.45
C ARG A 317 -19.87 -30.88 4.67
N HIS A 318 -20.17 -31.63 3.61
CA HIS A 318 -20.74 -32.97 3.74
C HIS A 318 -19.77 -33.93 4.41
N LEU A 319 -18.47 -33.85 4.08
CA LEU A 319 -17.44 -34.65 4.72
C LEU A 319 -17.29 -34.31 6.22
N ALA A 320 -17.32 -33.02 6.58
CA ALA A 320 -17.21 -32.59 7.98
C ALA A 320 -18.47 -32.93 8.81
N GLN A 321 -19.65 -32.98 8.20
CA GLN A 321 -20.89 -33.46 8.84
C GLN A 321 -20.87 -34.98 9.04
N LEU A 322 -20.37 -35.74 8.05
CA LEU A 322 -20.19 -37.19 8.17
C LEU A 322 -19.14 -37.57 9.23
N LEU A 323 -18.14 -36.72 9.45
CA LEU A 323 -17.09 -36.91 10.46
C LEU A 323 -17.44 -36.31 11.84
N GLY A 324 -18.65 -35.78 12.05
CA GLY A 324 -19.09 -35.24 13.35
C GLY A 324 -18.40 -33.95 13.82
N LEU A 325 -17.69 -33.25 12.94
CA LEU A 325 -16.91 -32.04 13.28
C LEU A 325 -17.75 -30.75 13.24
N VAL A 326 -19.01 -30.81 12.76
CA VAL A 326 -19.91 -29.67 12.64
C VAL A 326 -21.35 -30.11 12.95
N ALA A 327 -22.02 -29.45 13.90
CA ALA A 327 -23.41 -29.73 14.26
C ALA A 327 -24.39 -29.38 13.12
N PRO A 328 -25.43 -30.21 12.85
CA PRO A 328 -26.46 -29.88 11.87
C PRO A 328 -27.29 -28.67 12.32
N ARG A 329 -27.61 -27.78 11.39
CA ARG A 329 -28.56 -26.68 11.65
C ARG A 329 -29.96 -27.26 11.81
N ASN A 330 -30.53 -27.17 13.01
CA ASN A 330 -31.96 -27.41 13.22
C ASN A 330 -32.77 -26.42 12.36
N LYS A 331 -33.63 -26.95 11.50
CA LYS A 331 -34.72 -26.19 10.89
C LYS A 331 -35.73 -25.90 11.99
N MET A 332 -35.88 -24.64 12.39
CA MET A 332 -37.07 -24.21 13.11
C MET A 332 -38.27 -24.39 12.17
N ILE A 333 -39.17 -25.29 12.55
CA ILE A 333 -40.50 -25.42 11.95
C ILE A 333 -41.35 -24.33 12.61
N ALA A 334 -41.88 -23.42 11.81
CA ALA A 334 -42.89 -22.47 12.25
C ALA A 334 -44.21 -23.20 12.43
N SER A 335 -44.82 -23.06 13.60
CA SER A 335 -46.25 -23.23 13.86
C SER A 335 -46.92 -21.87 13.80
#